data_AF-A0A150AC77-F1
#
_entry.id   AF-A0A150AC77-F1
#
_cell.length_a   1.000
_cell.length_b   1.000
_cell.length_c   1.000
_cell.angle_alpha   90.00
_cell.angle_beta   90.00
_cell.angle_gamma   90.00
#
_symmetry.space_group_name_H-M   'P 1'
#
loop_
_entity.id
_entity.type
_entity.pdbx_description
1 polymer ?
#
loop_
_entity_poly.entity_id
_entity_poly.type
_entity_poly.pdbx_seq_one_letter_code
_entity_poly.pdbx_strand_id
1 'polypeptide(L)'
;MKRIFQFRINTILVFIISLICIACNEEKKETINNDISTLSKIINLTVVPNSAIWEVNSKSNADGFTPGPTDYQLYCVLDYDSTQIQKLMQSLENHDDLSEAKFLNKKFIKKWYPISVQEQFYSDGNYLKLKSNVYQGQPFYKGAYLNGFFFVTYDYKVFVYLYSM
;
A
#
# COMPACT_ATOMS: atom_id res chain seq x y z
N MET A 1 -37.92 72.17 6.16
CA MET A 1 -38.76 70.99 5.88
C MET A 1 -37.86 69.76 5.84
N LYS A 2 -37.84 68.94 6.91
CA LYS A 2 -38.37 67.56 6.93
C LYS A 2 -37.92 66.70 5.72
N ARG A 3 -36.95 65.79 5.89
CA ARG A 3 -37.19 64.38 6.26
C ARG A 3 -35.86 63.61 6.43
N ILE A 4 -35.80 62.91 7.55
CA ILE A 4 -34.94 61.76 7.84
C ILE A 4 -35.48 60.55 7.06
N PHE A 5 -34.62 59.72 6.49
CA PHE A 5 -34.90 58.29 6.35
C PHE A 5 -33.60 57.49 6.51
N GLN A 6 -33.51 56.79 7.64
CA GLN A 6 -32.59 55.68 7.84
C GLN A 6 -32.99 54.54 6.90
N PHE A 7 -32.03 53.90 6.25
CA PHE A 7 -32.14 52.51 5.85
C PHE A 7 -30.88 51.77 6.29
N ARG A 8 -31.00 51.13 7.45
CA ARG A 8 -30.30 49.88 7.72
C ARG A 8 -30.90 48.81 6.80
N ILE A 9 -30.16 47.72 6.58
CA ILE A 9 -30.56 46.38 6.08
C ILE A 9 -29.69 45.96 4.88
N ASN A 10 -28.65 45.17 5.17
CA ASN A 10 -28.35 43.87 4.53
C ASN A 10 -26.86 43.48 4.66
N THR A 11 -26.39 43.37 5.90
CA THR A 11 -25.16 42.64 6.24
C THR A 11 -25.48 41.15 6.50
N ILE A 12 -26.42 40.57 5.75
CA ILE A 12 -26.87 39.16 5.89
C ILE A 12 -27.02 38.54 4.49
N LEU A 13 -26.07 38.80 3.59
CA LEU A 13 -26.05 38.15 2.26
C LEU A 13 -24.65 37.76 1.80
N VAL A 14 -23.70 37.55 2.72
CA VAL A 14 -22.34 37.10 2.41
C VAL A 14 -22.01 35.75 3.06
N PHE A 15 -22.87 35.21 3.94
CA PHE A 15 -22.59 33.97 4.68
C PHE A 15 -23.20 32.68 4.08
N ILE A 16 -23.92 32.76 2.95
CA ILE A 16 -24.68 31.61 2.40
C ILE A 16 -24.04 31.05 1.10
N ILE A 17 -22.82 31.48 0.74
CA ILE A 17 -22.07 30.93 -0.43
C ILE A 17 -20.75 30.27 0.03
N SER A 18 -20.73 29.65 1.21
CA SER A 18 -19.63 28.77 1.65
C SER A 18 -20.07 27.33 1.92
N LEU A 19 -21.30 26.97 1.53
CA LEU A 19 -21.92 25.66 1.77
C LEU A 19 -22.07 24.83 0.48
N ILE A 20 -21.26 25.14 -0.54
CA ILE A 20 -21.22 24.38 -1.78
C ILE A 20 -20.02 23.44 -1.73
N CYS A 21 -20.34 22.17 -1.53
CA CYS A 21 -19.56 21.01 -1.94
C CYS A 21 -18.27 20.72 -1.14
N ILE A 22 -18.42 20.45 0.16
CA ILE A 22 -17.69 19.30 0.73
C ILE A 22 -18.40 18.06 0.17
N ALA A 23 -18.14 17.75 -1.10
CA ALA A 23 -18.29 16.38 -1.56
C ALA A 23 -17.23 15.61 -0.76
N CYS A 24 -17.66 14.98 0.35
CA CYS A 24 -16.91 13.92 0.99
C CYS A 24 -16.75 12.82 -0.07
N ASN A 25 -15.67 12.92 -0.84
CA ASN A 25 -15.11 11.78 -1.51
C ASN A 25 -14.72 10.85 -0.36
N GLU A 26 -15.55 9.86 -0.05
CA GLU A 26 -15.20 8.82 0.92
C GLU A 26 -14.00 8.07 0.35
N GLU A 27 -12.79 8.58 0.64
CA GLU A 27 -11.56 7.86 0.36
C GLU A 27 -11.69 6.52 1.08
N LYS A 28 -11.79 5.44 0.29
CA LYS A 28 -11.85 4.07 0.79
C LYS A 28 -10.71 3.89 1.78
N LYS A 29 -11.04 3.82 3.07
CA LYS A 29 -10.05 3.84 4.15
C LYS A 29 -9.17 2.61 4.05
N GLU A 30 -7.86 2.82 3.86
CA GLU A 30 -6.87 1.75 3.87
C GLU A 30 -6.96 1.02 5.22
N THR A 31 -7.23 -0.29 5.18
CA THR A 31 -7.30 -1.10 6.41
C THR A 31 -5.93 -1.72 6.64
N ILE A 32 -5.13 -1.03 7.44
CA ILE A 32 -3.80 -1.49 7.86
C ILE A 32 -3.97 -2.43 9.05
N ASN A 33 -3.28 -3.57 9.02
CA ASN A 33 -3.33 -4.62 10.03
C ASN A 33 -1.90 -5.00 10.46
N ASN A 34 -1.77 -5.54 11.67
CA ASN A 34 -0.50 -5.97 12.26
C ASN A 34 -0.52 -7.39 12.87
N ASP A 35 -1.63 -8.11 12.75
CA ASP A 35 -1.75 -9.46 13.28
C ASP A 35 -1.05 -10.49 12.37
N ILE A 36 0.04 -11.05 12.88
CA ILE A 36 0.81 -12.10 12.20
C ILE A 36 -0.02 -13.39 12.07
N SER A 37 -0.87 -13.70 13.05
CA SER A 37 -1.68 -14.93 13.02
C SER A 37 -2.63 -14.91 11.83
N THR A 38 -3.34 -13.81 11.62
CA THR A 38 -4.18 -13.60 10.45
C THR A 38 -3.36 -13.57 9.16
N LEU A 39 -2.23 -12.87 9.13
CA LEU A 39 -1.36 -12.84 7.95
C LEU A 39 -0.90 -14.24 7.53
N SER A 40 -0.55 -15.11 8.49
CA SER A 40 -0.11 -16.48 8.23
C SER A 40 -1.20 -17.37 7.61
N LYS A 41 -2.47 -16.97 7.71
CA LYS A 41 -3.58 -17.65 7.01
C LYS A 41 -3.63 -17.24 5.53
N ILE A 42 -3.13 -16.05 5.20
CA ILE A 42 -3.19 -15.43 3.87
C ILE A 42 -1.96 -15.77 3.03
N ILE A 43 -0.77 -15.76 3.63
CA ILE A 43 0.53 -16.03 2.98
C ILE A 43 1.33 -17.10 3.72
N ASN A 44 2.34 -17.66 3.05
CA ASN A 44 3.31 -18.51 3.71
C ASN A 44 4.37 -17.66 4.43
N LEU A 45 4.69 -17.99 5.68
CA LEU A 45 5.72 -17.34 6.48
C LEU A 45 6.75 -18.39 6.91
N THR A 46 7.67 -18.73 6.00
CA THR A 46 8.70 -19.77 6.23
C THR A 46 9.51 -19.52 7.50
N VAL A 47 9.77 -18.25 7.80
CA VAL A 47 10.28 -17.78 9.08
C VAL A 47 9.29 -16.76 9.62
N VAL A 48 8.84 -16.98 10.86
CA VAL A 48 7.90 -16.08 11.53
C VAL A 48 8.63 -14.78 11.91
N PRO A 49 8.14 -13.60 11.49
CA PRO A 49 8.75 -12.31 11.82
C PRO A 49 8.44 -11.89 13.27
N ASN A 50 9.19 -10.91 13.78
CA ASN A 50 8.92 -10.28 15.07
C ASN A 50 7.70 -9.36 15.02
N SER A 51 7.50 -8.66 13.91
CA SER A 51 6.31 -7.86 13.66
C SER A 51 5.94 -7.85 12.18
N ALA A 52 4.69 -7.52 11.88
CA ALA A 52 4.22 -7.33 10.52
C ALA A 52 3.29 -6.12 10.46
N ILE A 53 3.33 -5.38 9.36
CA ILE A 53 2.34 -4.38 8.98
C ILE A 53 1.89 -4.70 7.57
N TRP A 54 0.59 -4.82 7.35
CA TRP A 54 0.06 -5.27 6.06
C TRP A 54 -1.31 -4.69 5.73
N GLU A 55 -1.62 -4.69 4.44
CA GLU A 55 -2.85 -4.16 3.86
C GLU A 55 -3.28 -5.06 2.70
N VAL A 56 -4.57 -5.39 2.64
CA VAL A 56 -5.18 -6.07 1.48
C VAL A 56 -6.11 -5.11 0.77
N ASN A 57 -5.88 -4.93 -0.53
CA ASN A 57 -6.69 -4.11 -1.40
C ASN A 57 -7.39 -4.97 -2.44
N SER A 58 -8.70 -4.75 -2.62
CA SER A 58 -9.41 -5.29 -3.78
C SER A 58 -9.14 -4.39 -4.98
N LYS A 59 -8.70 -4.99 -6.08
CA LYS A 59 -8.59 -4.35 -7.39
C LYS A 59 -9.93 -4.55 -8.09
N SER A 60 -10.96 -3.82 -7.62
CA SER A 60 -12.23 -3.79 -8.33
C SER A 60 -12.07 -2.99 -9.62
N ASN A 61 -12.47 -3.55 -10.76
CA ASN A 61 -12.74 -2.75 -11.95
C ASN A 61 -13.79 -1.69 -11.57
N ALA A 62 -13.53 -0.43 -11.88
CA ALA A 62 -14.32 0.72 -11.44
C ALA A 62 -15.81 0.66 -11.85
N ASP A 63 -16.18 -0.26 -12.74
CA ASP A 63 -17.50 -0.29 -13.39
C ASP A 63 -18.41 -1.44 -12.95
N GLY A 64 -18.03 -2.26 -11.96
CA GLY A 64 -18.94 -3.17 -11.23
C GLY A 64 -19.65 -4.28 -12.03
N PHE A 65 -19.39 -4.42 -13.34
CA PHE A 65 -20.19 -5.28 -14.24
C PHE A 65 -19.41 -6.38 -14.96
N THR A 66 -18.14 -6.61 -14.62
CA THR A 66 -17.38 -7.75 -15.18
C THR A 66 -17.56 -8.97 -14.26
N PRO A 67 -18.32 -10.01 -14.66
CA PRO A 67 -18.38 -11.25 -13.90
C PRO A 67 -17.01 -11.93 -13.91
N GLY A 68 -16.42 -12.07 -12.72
CA GLY A 68 -15.11 -12.69 -12.50
C GLY A 68 -14.73 -12.63 -11.02
N PRO A 69 -13.76 -13.44 -10.57
CA PRO A 69 -13.24 -13.32 -9.21
C PRO A 69 -12.63 -11.93 -8.99
N THR A 70 -12.80 -11.38 -7.80
CA THR A 70 -12.18 -10.10 -7.42
C THR A 70 -10.67 -10.30 -7.31
N ASP A 71 -9.90 -9.49 -8.04
CA ASP A 71 -8.45 -9.42 -7.88
C ASP A 71 -8.09 -8.80 -6.52
N TYR A 72 -7.13 -9.38 -5.81
CA TYR A 72 -6.61 -8.86 -4.55
C TYR A 72 -5.12 -8.55 -4.64
N GLN A 73 -4.71 -7.52 -3.93
CA GLN A 73 -3.32 -7.10 -3.75
C GLN A 73 -3.01 -7.08 -2.26
N LEU A 74 -1.91 -7.72 -1.88
CA LEU A 74 -1.37 -7.70 -0.52
C LEU A 74 -0.07 -6.90 -0.53
N TYR A 75 0.01 -5.91 0.36
CA TYR A 75 1.23 -5.18 0.67
C TYR A 75 1.62 -5.52 2.10
N CYS A 76 2.86 -5.90 2.33
CA CYS A 76 3.31 -6.35 3.64
C CYS A 76 4.75 -5.92 3.92
N VAL A 77 5.00 -5.48 5.14
CA VAL A 77 6.34 -5.24 5.67
C VAL A 77 6.52 -6.15 6.89
N LEU A 78 7.49 -7.04 6.81
CA LEU A 78 7.84 -8.01 7.85
C LEU A 78 9.14 -7.55 8.52
N ASP A 79 9.16 -7.49 9.85
CA ASP A 79 10.34 -7.10 10.61
C ASP A 79 10.99 -8.34 11.22
N TYR A 80 12.27 -8.55 10.93
CA TYR A 80 13.04 -9.69 11.39
C TYR A 80 14.24 -9.24 12.20
N ASP A 81 14.69 -10.07 13.13
CA ASP A 81 16.04 -9.95 13.69
C ASP A 81 17.09 -10.52 12.74
N SER A 82 18.36 -10.28 13.07
CA SER A 82 19.50 -10.73 12.26
C SER A 82 19.59 -12.24 12.09
N THR A 83 19.10 -13.03 13.06
CA THR A 83 19.13 -14.49 12.99
C THR A 83 18.01 -15.02 12.11
N GLN A 84 16.82 -14.44 12.23
CA GLN A 84 15.65 -14.81 11.43
C GLN A 84 15.86 -14.45 9.95
N ILE A 85 16.40 -13.27 9.65
CA ILE A 85 16.65 -12.87 8.26
C ILE A 85 17.71 -13.77 7.61
N GLN A 86 18.74 -14.19 8.34
CA GLN A 86 19.73 -15.15 7.83
C GLN A 86 19.07 -16.48 7.47
N LYS A 87 18.21 -17.02 8.36
CA LYS A 87 17.45 -18.25 8.08
C LYS A 87 16.52 -18.09 6.88
N LEU A 88 15.86 -16.94 6.78
CA LEU A 88 15.01 -16.63 5.63
C LEU A 88 15.87 -16.64 4.36
N MET A 89 16.96 -15.88 4.30
CA MET A 89 17.83 -15.81 3.12
C MET A 89 18.43 -17.17 2.73
N GLN A 90 18.79 -18.03 3.70
CA GLN A 90 19.23 -19.40 3.43
C GLN A 90 18.13 -20.25 2.79
N SER A 91 16.88 -20.11 3.26
CA SER A 91 15.74 -20.80 2.64
C SER A 91 15.45 -20.31 1.22
N LEU A 92 16.05 -19.19 0.81
CA LEU A 92 15.80 -18.49 -0.44
C LEU A 92 16.90 -18.63 -1.50
N GLU A 93 17.95 -19.40 -1.24
CA GLU A 93 19.18 -19.47 -2.07
C GLU A 93 18.97 -19.81 -3.56
N ASN A 94 17.79 -20.30 -3.97
CA ASN A 94 17.47 -20.72 -5.34
C ASN A 94 16.40 -19.87 -6.05
N HIS A 95 16.09 -18.66 -5.58
CA HIS A 95 15.07 -17.83 -6.21
C HIS A 95 15.62 -16.83 -7.21
N ASP A 96 14.88 -16.68 -8.31
CA ASP A 96 15.23 -15.80 -9.40
C ASP A 96 15.24 -14.32 -8.96
N ASP A 97 16.31 -13.64 -9.36
CA ASP A 97 16.44 -12.20 -9.27
C ASP A 97 15.63 -11.54 -10.41
N LEU A 98 14.67 -10.70 -10.04
CA LEU A 98 13.76 -9.95 -10.91
C LEU A 98 14.14 -8.46 -11.00
N SER A 99 15.35 -8.07 -10.58
CA SER A 99 15.81 -6.67 -10.48
C SER A 99 15.66 -5.85 -11.76
N GLU A 100 15.67 -6.50 -12.94
CA GLU A 100 15.62 -5.80 -14.22
C GLU A 100 14.20 -5.38 -14.66
N ALA A 101 13.13 -5.86 -14.00
CA ALA A 101 11.83 -5.94 -14.67
C ALA A 101 10.63 -5.18 -14.05
N LYS A 102 10.78 -4.39 -12.98
CA LYS A 102 9.60 -3.83 -12.27
C LYS A 102 9.54 -2.30 -12.28
N PHE A 103 8.76 -1.78 -13.23
CA PHE A 103 8.25 -0.41 -13.21
C PHE A 103 6.96 -0.35 -12.40
N LEU A 104 6.96 0.42 -11.31
CA LEU A 104 5.81 0.55 -10.42
C LEU A 104 5.16 1.94 -10.56
N ASN A 105 3.87 2.03 -10.33
CA ASN A 105 3.17 3.33 -10.30
C ASN A 105 3.64 4.16 -9.09
N LYS A 106 3.72 5.49 -9.19
CA LYS A 106 4.09 6.37 -8.06
C LYS A 106 3.18 6.21 -6.83
N LYS A 107 1.91 5.83 -7.03
CA LYS A 107 0.95 5.52 -5.94
C LYS A 107 1.24 4.21 -5.19
N PHE A 108 2.28 3.47 -5.61
CA PHE A 108 2.70 2.23 -4.95
C PHE A 108 3.37 2.48 -3.59
N ILE A 109 3.99 3.65 -3.39
CA ILE A 109 4.54 4.03 -2.08
C ILE A 109 3.39 4.43 -1.16
N LYS A 110 3.18 3.66 -0.10
CA LYS A 110 2.16 3.94 0.92
C LYS A 110 2.75 4.78 2.04
N LYS A 111 1.91 5.63 2.64
CA LYS A 111 2.30 6.49 3.78
C LYS A 111 2.76 5.70 5.01
N TRP A 112 2.22 4.49 5.18
CA TRP A 112 2.51 3.64 6.34
C TRP A 112 3.80 2.83 6.20
N TYR A 113 4.44 2.83 5.03
CA TYR A 113 5.72 2.13 4.85
C TYR A 113 6.79 2.74 5.77
N PRO A 114 7.62 1.92 6.43
CA PRO A 114 8.80 2.41 7.13
C PRO A 114 9.74 3.15 6.18
N ILE A 115 10.53 4.08 6.71
CA ILE A 115 11.49 4.87 5.93
C ILE A 115 12.43 3.98 5.12
N SER A 116 12.97 2.92 5.73
CA SER A 116 13.89 2.01 5.05
C SER A 116 13.30 1.30 3.83
N VAL A 117 11.97 1.07 3.83
CA VAL A 117 11.22 0.54 2.68
C VAL A 117 10.99 1.63 1.64
N GLN A 118 10.56 2.83 2.05
CA GLN A 118 10.35 3.96 1.13
C GLN A 118 11.63 4.34 0.38
N GLU A 119 12.78 4.30 1.06
CA GLU A 119 14.09 4.62 0.49
C GLU A 119 14.57 3.65 -0.58
N GLN A 120 13.99 2.44 -0.67
CA GLN A 120 14.30 1.50 -1.75
C GLN A 120 13.70 1.93 -3.08
N PHE A 121 12.68 2.80 -3.08
CA PHE A 121 12.08 3.30 -4.30
C PHE A 121 12.79 4.57 -4.76
N TYR A 122 13.00 4.69 -6.08
CA TYR A 122 13.41 5.95 -6.70
C TYR A 122 12.57 6.21 -7.95
N SER A 123 12.39 7.50 -8.26
CA SER A 123 11.64 7.89 -9.45
C SER A 123 12.51 7.74 -10.70
N ASP A 124 11.93 7.12 -11.72
CA ASP A 124 12.48 7.08 -13.07
C ASP A 124 11.36 7.48 -14.06
N GLY A 125 11.34 8.77 -14.40
CA GLY A 125 10.28 9.40 -15.18
C GLY A 125 8.89 9.29 -14.50
N ASN A 126 7.98 8.56 -15.14
CA ASN A 126 6.61 8.33 -14.66
C ASN A 126 6.47 7.13 -13.74
N TYR A 127 7.53 6.35 -13.56
CA TYR A 127 7.51 5.11 -12.82
C TYR A 127 8.43 5.19 -11.59
N LEU A 128 8.27 4.23 -10.70
CA LEU A 128 9.21 3.92 -9.64
C LEU A 128 10.02 2.69 -10.03
N LYS A 129 11.30 2.72 -9.66
CA LYS A 129 12.22 1.58 -9.69
C LYS A 129 12.71 1.26 -8.28
N LEU A 130 13.23 0.05 -8.11
CA LEU A 130 13.79 -0.43 -6.84
C LEU A 130 15.32 -0.40 -6.88
N LYS A 131 15.94 0.01 -5.77
CA LYS A 131 17.39 0.00 -5.57
C LYS A 131 17.90 -1.38 -5.14
N SER A 132 17.12 -2.08 -4.33
CA SER A 132 17.45 -3.43 -3.86
C SER A 132 17.29 -4.47 -4.95
N ASN A 133 18.00 -5.58 -4.79
CA ASN A 133 17.68 -6.80 -5.50
C ASN A 133 16.24 -7.21 -5.21
N VAL A 134 15.51 -7.56 -6.26
CA VAL A 134 14.10 -7.93 -6.19
C VAL A 134 13.98 -9.41 -6.45
N TYR A 135 13.25 -10.12 -5.60
CA TYR A 135 13.12 -11.57 -5.72
C TYR A 135 11.68 -11.94 -6.00
N GLN A 136 11.46 -13.09 -6.64
CA GLN A 136 10.11 -13.60 -6.86
C GLN A 136 9.39 -13.90 -5.54
N GLY A 137 8.11 -13.53 -5.44
CA GLY A 137 7.30 -13.69 -4.23
C GLY A 137 6.98 -15.15 -3.84
N GLN A 138 7.41 -16.14 -4.63
CA GLN A 138 7.09 -17.56 -4.48
C GLN A 138 7.19 -18.11 -3.05
N PRO A 139 8.23 -17.77 -2.25
CA PRO A 139 8.35 -18.25 -0.87
C PRO A 139 7.14 -17.91 0.02
N PHE A 140 6.44 -16.82 -0.32
CA PHE A 140 5.31 -16.29 0.42
C PHE A 140 3.96 -16.70 -0.17
N TYR A 141 3.92 -17.41 -1.31
CA TYR A 141 2.67 -17.77 -1.96
C TYR A 141 1.82 -18.70 -1.11
N LYS A 142 0.51 -18.41 -1.08
CA LYS A 142 -0.51 -19.25 -0.46
C LYS A 142 -1.89 -18.88 -1.01
N GLY A 143 -2.72 -19.90 -1.26
CA GLY A 143 -4.06 -19.68 -1.79
C GLY A 143 -4.05 -18.94 -3.13
N ALA A 144 -4.77 -17.82 -3.21
CA ALA A 144 -4.90 -17.03 -4.43
C ALA A 144 -3.70 -16.12 -4.74
N TYR A 145 -2.78 -15.90 -3.79
CA TYR A 145 -1.62 -15.04 -3.96
C TYR A 145 -0.48 -15.82 -4.61
N LEU A 146 -0.49 -15.89 -5.94
CA LEU A 146 0.45 -16.69 -6.75
C LEU A 146 1.41 -15.85 -7.60
N ASN A 147 1.37 -14.53 -7.44
CA ASN A 147 2.28 -13.61 -8.10
C ASN A 147 2.76 -12.55 -7.13
N GLY A 148 3.91 -11.94 -7.44
CA GLY A 148 4.43 -10.87 -6.62
C GLY A 148 5.94 -10.74 -6.68
N PHE A 149 6.47 -10.00 -5.72
CA PHE A 149 7.88 -9.94 -5.41
C PHE A 149 8.09 -9.60 -3.94
N PHE A 150 9.33 -9.75 -3.51
CA PHE A 150 9.80 -9.17 -2.26
C PHE A 150 11.18 -8.55 -2.45
N PHE A 151 11.57 -7.70 -1.50
CA PHE A 151 12.95 -7.25 -1.35
C PHE A 151 13.28 -7.11 0.12
N VAL A 152 14.58 -7.09 0.41
CA VAL A 152 15.11 -6.92 1.76
C VAL A 152 15.76 -5.54 1.87
N THR A 153 15.55 -4.90 3.01
CA THR A 153 16.14 -3.61 3.37
C THR A 153 17.38 -3.78 4.24
N TYR A 154 18.16 -2.72 4.41
CA TYR A 154 19.37 -2.74 5.22
C TYR A 154 19.13 -3.00 6.72
N ASP A 155 17.92 -2.74 7.22
CA ASP A 155 17.52 -2.93 8.62
C ASP A 155 16.64 -4.18 8.84
N TYR A 156 16.87 -5.22 8.02
CA TYR A 156 16.25 -6.53 8.13
C TYR A 156 14.73 -6.56 7.97
N LYS A 157 14.14 -5.53 7.38
CA LYS A 157 12.73 -5.57 6.95
C LYS A 157 12.62 -6.19 5.58
N VAL A 158 11.61 -7.03 5.42
CA VAL A 158 11.25 -7.65 4.15
C VAL A 158 9.95 -7.03 3.68
N PHE A 159 10.00 -6.32 2.56
CA PHE A 159 8.79 -5.88 1.88
C PHE A 159 8.31 -7.01 0.97
N VAL A 160 7.03 -7.38 1.08
CA VAL A 160 6.39 -8.38 0.24
C VAL A 160 5.17 -7.73 -0.43
N TYR A 161 5.11 -7.83 -1.75
CA TYR A 161 3.93 -7.49 -2.54
C TYR A 161 3.45 -8.70 -3.30
N LEU A 162 2.23 -9.16 -3.01
CA LEU A 162 1.59 -10.28 -3.70
C LEU A 162 0.27 -9.86 -4.32
N TYR A 163 -0.17 -10.57 -5.36
CA TYR A 163 -1.49 -10.36 -5.94
C TYR A 163 -2.07 -11.66 -6.54
N SER A 164 -3.41 -11.71 -6.62
CA SER A 164 -4.14 -12.74 -7.36
C SER A 164 -4.25 -12.40 -8.85
N MET A 165 -4.40 -13.42 -9.69
CA MET A 165 -4.82 -13.27 -11.10
C MET A 165 -6.32 -13.44 -11.25
#